data_AF-D7V177-F1
#
_entry.id   AF-D7V177-F1
#
_cell.length_a   1.000
_cell.length_b   1.000
_cell.length_c   1.000
_cell.angle_alpha   90.00
_cell.angle_beta   90.00
_cell.angle_gamma   90.00
#
_symmetry.space_group_name_H-M   'P 1'
#
loop_
_entity.id
_entity.type
_entity.pdbx_description
1 polymer ?
#
loop_
_entity_poly.entity_id
_entity_poly.type
_entity_poly.pdbx_seq_one_letter_code
_entity_poly.pdbx_strand_id
1 'polypeptide(L)'
;MRHIKNLKVEKTVIGTFTDKEVSARINAITGSTYSNIRDKMILLLLLDCGVRVTELISIKNADVNDNNILIHGKGSKERVIYIRARLKNTSLTLQTIFCLAKQLRK
;
A
#
# COMPACT_ATOMS: atom_id res chain seq x y z
N MET A 1 8.63 -22.47 38.42
CA MET A 1 8.07 -21.32 37.67
C MET A 1 6.55 -21.32 37.81
N ARG A 2 5.95 -20.23 38.30
CA ARG A 2 4.48 -20.13 38.43
C ARG A 2 3.88 -19.83 37.06
N HIS A 3 2.91 -20.64 36.63
CA HIS A 3 2.22 -20.48 35.35
C HIS A 3 1.16 -19.37 35.47
N ILE A 4 1.57 -18.12 35.26
CA ILE A 4 0.65 -16.97 35.29
C ILE A 4 -0.18 -17.00 33.99
N LYS A 5 -1.50 -17.13 34.12
CA LYS A 5 -2.42 -17.00 32.98
C LYS A 5 -2.53 -15.52 32.61
N ASN A 6 -2.40 -15.20 31.32
CA ASN A 6 -2.61 -13.84 30.84
C ASN A 6 -4.02 -13.35 31.20
N LEU A 7 -4.10 -12.16 31.80
CA LEU A 7 -5.36 -11.49 32.08
C LEU A 7 -6.04 -11.16 30.74
N LYS A 8 -7.31 -11.55 30.57
CA LYS A 8 -8.09 -11.16 29.39
C LYS A 8 -8.38 -9.67 29.49
N VAL A 9 -7.65 -8.89 28.71
CA VAL A 9 -7.95 -7.48 28.47
C VAL A 9 -9.00 -7.39 27.38
N GLU A 10 -9.95 -6.46 27.52
CA GLU A 10 -10.92 -6.16 26.48
C GLU A 10 -10.21 -5.68 25.21
N LYS A 11 -10.62 -6.22 24.06
CA LYS A 11 -10.04 -5.82 22.78
C LYS A 11 -10.67 -4.50 22.35
N THR A 12 -9.86 -3.47 22.18
CA THR A 12 -10.32 -2.22 21.56
C THR A 12 -10.70 -2.50 20.11
N VAL A 13 -11.92 -2.12 19.74
CA VAL A 13 -12.39 -2.23 18.35
C VAL A 13 -11.84 -1.04 17.57
N ILE A 14 -11.09 -1.32 16.50
CA ILE A 14 -10.58 -0.28 15.60
C ILE A 14 -11.73 0.15 14.69
N GLY A 15 -12.05 1.44 14.68
CA GLY A 15 -13.04 2.01 13.77
C GLY A 15 -12.63 1.82 12.31
N THR A 16 -13.58 1.41 11.47
CA THR A 16 -13.35 1.22 10.03
C THR A 16 -13.72 2.48 9.26
N PHE A 17 -13.18 2.62 8.05
CA PHE A 17 -13.51 3.74 7.17
C PHE A 17 -14.77 3.44 6.36
N THR A 18 -15.59 4.46 6.18
CA THR A 18 -16.71 4.44 5.22
C THR A 18 -16.21 4.73 3.81
N ASP A 19 -16.94 4.26 2.79
CA ASP A 19 -16.58 4.48 1.37
C ASP A 19 -16.44 5.97 1.02
N LYS A 20 -17.24 6.83 1.68
CA LYS A 20 -17.19 8.29 1.51
C LYS A 20 -15.87 8.86 2.03
N GLU A 21 -15.43 8.43 3.21
CA GLU A 21 -14.16 8.87 3.78
C GLU A 21 -12.95 8.37 2.97
N VAL A 22 -13.01 7.13 2.47
CA VAL A 22 -11.98 6.57 1.58
C VAL A 22 -11.88 7.42 0.31
N SER A 23 -13.02 7.67 -0.34
CA SER A 23 -13.08 8.49 -1.55
C SER A 23 -12.59 9.92 -1.30
N ALA A 24 -12.98 10.53 -0.18
CA ALA A 24 -12.52 11.86 0.20
C ALA A 24 -11.01 11.93 0.39
N ARG A 25 -10.40 10.92 1.04
CA ARG A 25 -8.93 10.88 1.23
C ARG A 25 -8.17 10.70 -0.09
N ILE A 26 -8.66 9.85 -0.99
CA ILE A 26 -8.05 9.66 -2.31
C ILE A 26 -8.15 10.94 -3.15
N ASN A 27 -9.28 11.66 -3.06
CA ASN A 27 -9.52 12.88 -3.82
C ASN A 27 -8.87 14.13 -3.18
N ALA A 28 -8.53 14.10 -1.89
CA ALA A 28 -7.83 15.20 -1.23
C ALA A 28 -6.44 15.46 -1.84
N ILE A 29 -5.81 14.42 -2.39
CA ILE A 29 -4.53 14.55 -3.09
C ILE A 29 -4.81 15.02 -4.52
N THR A 30 -4.81 16.34 -4.68
CA THR A 30 -5.02 17.03 -5.96
C THR A 30 -3.70 17.60 -6.47
N GLY A 31 -3.50 17.55 -7.79
CA GLY A 31 -2.31 18.10 -8.46
C GLY A 31 -1.50 17.07 -9.24
N SER A 32 -0.67 17.60 -10.12
CA SER A 32 0.17 16.84 -11.07
C SER A 32 1.64 16.79 -10.65
N THR A 33 1.97 17.26 -9.43
CA THR A 33 3.34 17.16 -8.92
C THR A 33 3.70 15.70 -8.66
N TYR A 34 4.99 15.40 -8.79
CA TYR A 34 5.52 14.06 -8.53
C TYR A 34 5.13 13.54 -7.14
N SER A 35 5.21 14.38 -6.11
CA SER A 35 4.85 14.02 -4.73
C SER A 35 3.35 13.69 -4.59
N ASN A 36 2.47 14.45 -5.23
CA ASN A 36 1.03 14.20 -5.15
C ASN A 36 0.66 12.90 -5.88
N ILE A 37 1.26 12.66 -7.05
CA ILE A 37 1.10 11.41 -7.79
C ILE A 37 1.58 10.22 -6.95
N ARG A 38 2.74 10.35 -6.31
CA ARG A 38 3.32 9.34 -5.42
C ARG A 38 2.39 9.01 -4.25
N ASP A 39 1.97 10.02 -3.50
CA ASP A 39 1.19 9.83 -2.27
C ASP A 39 -0.20 9.26 -2.57
N LYS A 40 -0.79 9.67 -3.70
CA LYS A 40 -2.04 9.08 -4.22
C LYS A 40 -1.86 7.61 -4.57
N MET A 41 -0.74 7.24 -5.19
CA MET A 41 -0.46 5.86 -5.55
C MET A 41 -0.23 4.96 -4.33
N ILE A 42 0.46 5.46 -3.29
CA ILE A 42 0.61 4.76 -2.01
C ILE A 42 -0.77 4.46 -1.43
N LEU A 43 -1.63 5.49 -1.35
CA LEU A 43 -2.95 5.35 -0.75
C LEU A 43 -3.81 4.33 -1.51
N LEU A 44 -3.75 4.34 -2.85
CA LEU A 44 -4.45 3.34 -3.66
C LEU A 44 -3.91 1.92 -3.44
N LEU A 45 -2.59 1.72 -3.37
CA LEU A 45 -2.02 0.39 -3.11
C LEU A 45 -2.34 -0.13 -1.70
N LEU A 46 -2.43 0.75 -0.71
CA LEU A 46 -2.82 0.40 0.66
C LEU A 46 -4.33 0.09 0.75
N LEU A 47 -5.18 0.95 0.19
CA LEU A 47 -6.64 0.86 0.35
C LEU A 47 -7.31 -0.05 -0.68
N ASP A 48 -6.98 0.07 -1.97
CA ASP A 48 -7.60 -0.75 -3.02
C ASP A 48 -6.97 -2.15 -3.11
N CYS A 49 -5.63 -2.24 -2.97
CA CYS A 49 -4.92 -3.51 -3.15
C CYS A 49 -4.60 -4.25 -1.84
N GLY A 50 -4.74 -3.60 -0.67
CA GLY A 50 -4.46 -4.22 0.62
C GLY A 50 -3.00 -4.63 0.78
N VAL A 51 -2.07 -3.87 0.19
CA VAL A 51 -0.62 -4.07 0.39
C VAL A 51 -0.25 -3.52 1.76
N ARG A 52 0.64 -4.20 2.50
CA ARG A 52 1.15 -3.65 3.76
C ARG A 52 2.25 -2.63 3.47
N VAL A 53 2.40 -1.63 4.32
CA VAL A 53 3.46 -0.61 4.18
C VAL A 53 4.85 -1.25 4.04
N THR A 54 5.15 -2.28 4.84
CA THR A 54 6.44 -2.99 4.80
C THR A 54 6.69 -3.72 3.49
N GLU A 55 5.64 -4.27 2.89
CA GLU A 55 5.71 -4.96 1.61
C GLU A 55 5.86 -3.94 0.48
N LEU A 56 5.12 -2.82 0.55
CA LEU A 56 5.17 -1.71 -0.41
C LEU A 56 6.57 -1.11 -0.54
N ILE A 57 7.27 -0.85 0.58
CA ILE A 57 8.64 -0.29 0.57
C ILE A 57 9.71 -1.30 0.13
N SER A 58 9.36 -2.60 0.08
CA SER A 58 10.27 -3.69 -0.25
C SER A 58 10.17 -4.14 -1.71
N ILE A 59 9.21 -3.62 -2.47
CA ILE A 59 9.04 -3.91 -3.90
C ILE A 59 10.31 -3.53 -4.65
N LYS A 60 10.83 -4.43 -5.48
CA LYS A 60 11.96 -4.18 -6.37
C LYS A 60 11.47 -3.91 -7.78
N ASN A 61 12.33 -3.29 -8.59
CA ASN A 61 12.00 -2.99 -9.99
C ASN A 61 11.68 -4.25 -10.80
N ALA A 62 12.32 -5.38 -10.50
CA ALA A 62 12.07 -6.66 -11.17
C ALA A 62 10.69 -7.24 -10.85
N ASP A 63 10.05 -6.80 -9.77
CA ASP A 63 8.75 -7.27 -9.33
C ASP A 63 7.59 -6.50 -10.00
N VAL A 64 7.87 -5.43 -10.76
CA VAL A 64 6.85 -4.57 -11.35
C VAL A 64 6.83 -4.74 -12.87
N ASN A 65 5.70 -5.21 -13.40
CA ASN A 65 5.43 -5.31 -14.83
C ASN A 65 4.32 -4.33 -15.24
N ASP A 66 4.11 -4.15 -16.55
CA ASP A 66 3.12 -3.20 -17.10
C ASP A 66 1.68 -3.43 -16.59
N ASN A 67 1.35 -4.68 -16.28
CA ASN A 67 -0.02 -5.07 -15.90
C ASN A 67 -0.12 -5.66 -14.49
N ASN A 68 1.00 -5.96 -13.83
CA ASN A 68 0.99 -6.63 -12.54
C ASN A 68 2.17 -6.22 -11.65
N ILE A 69 1.97 -6.38 -10.34
CA ILE A 69 2.97 -6.15 -9.31
C ILE A 69 3.09 -7.43 -8.49
N LEU A 70 4.29 -7.99 -8.41
CA LEU A 70 4.61 -9.10 -7.53
C LEU A 70 4.91 -8.57 -6.13
N ILE A 71 4.20 -9.08 -5.13
CA ILE A 71 4.38 -8.72 -3.73
C ILE A 71 4.89 -9.92 -2.95
N HIS A 72 5.99 -9.70 -2.25
CA HIS A 72 6.62 -10.66 -1.34
C HIS A 72 6.03 -10.52 0.07
N GLY A 73 5.17 -11.46 0.46
CA GLY A 73 4.55 -11.52 1.78
C GLY A 73 5.38 -12.31 2.79
N LYS A 74 4.88 -12.36 4.03
CA LYS A 74 5.52 -13.12 5.12
C LYS A 74 5.59 -14.61 4.81
N GLY A 75 6.74 -15.22 5.09
CA GLY A 75 6.98 -16.66 4.90
C GLY A 75 7.20 -17.05 3.44
N SER A 76 7.81 -16.16 2.65
CA SER A 76 8.11 -16.38 1.22
C SER A 76 6.87 -16.67 0.37
N LYS A 77 5.71 -16.15 0.79
CA LYS A 77 4.46 -16.24 0.01
C LYS A 77 4.41 -15.07 -0.95
N GLU A 78 4.26 -15.38 -2.23
CA GLU A 78 4.12 -14.37 -3.26
C GLU A 78 2.65 -14.17 -3.63
N ARG A 79 2.29 -12.93 -3.95
CA ARG A 79 0.96 -12.59 -4.49
C ARG A 79 1.11 -11.62 -5.65
N VAL A 80 0.33 -11.84 -6.69
CA VAL A 80 0.31 -10.97 -7.87
C VAL A 80 -0.89 -10.05 -7.79
N ILE A 81 -0.65 -8.75 -7.92
CA ILE A 81 -1.68 -7.72 -7.91
C ILE A 81 -1.77 -7.16 -9.33
N TYR A 82 -2.96 -7.27 -9.93
CA TYR A 82 -3.20 -6.73 -11.26
C TYR A 82 -3.51 -5.23 -11.20
N ILE A 83 -2.84 -4.47 -12.06
CA ILE A 83 -2.99 -3.02 -12.15
C ILE A 83 -4.34 -2.72 -12.83
N ARG A 84 -5.33 -2.30 -12.03
CA ARG A 84 -6.65 -1.87 -12.52
C ARG A 84 -6.55 -0.57 -13.32
N ALA A 85 -7.53 -0.29 -14.19
CA ALA A 85 -7.56 0.94 -15.01
C ALA A 85 -7.42 2.24 -14.19
N ARG A 86 -7.95 2.28 -12.97
CA ARG A 86 -7.81 3.41 -12.02
C ARG A 86 -6.34 3.72 -11.68
N LEU A 87 -5.48 2.71 -11.68
CA LEU A 87 -4.03 2.83 -11.46
C LEU A 87 -3.29 3.17 -12.76
N LYS A 88 -3.80 2.71 -13.92
CA LYS A 88 -3.21 2.96 -15.26
C LYS A 88 -3.31 4.42 -15.71
N ASN A 89 -4.40 5.10 -15.36
CA ASN A 89 -4.61 6.51 -15.73
C ASN A 89 -3.62 7.47 -15.05
N THR A 90 -2.95 7.01 -14.01
CA THR A 90 -1.84 7.72 -13.39
C THR A 90 -0.58 7.42 -14.22
N SER A 91 -0.32 8.27 -15.22
CA SER A 91 0.60 8.08 -16.35
C SER A 91 2.07 7.69 -16.07
N LEU A 92 2.49 7.32 -14.85
CA LEU A 92 3.87 6.97 -14.51
C LEU A 92 3.99 5.85 -13.44
N THR A 93 3.18 4.80 -13.57
CA THR A 93 3.14 3.65 -12.62
C THR A 93 4.50 3.00 -12.34
N LEU A 94 5.44 2.99 -13.29
CA LEU A 94 6.74 2.32 -13.12
C LEU A 94 7.80 3.22 -12.47
N GLN A 95 7.89 4.51 -12.83
CA GLN A 95 8.92 5.41 -12.30
C GLN A 95 8.59 5.98 -10.91
N THR A 96 7.32 6.09 -10.53
CA THR A 96 6.96 6.64 -9.21
C THR A 96 7.08 5.61 -8.08
N ILE A 97 6.75 4.34 -8.36
CA ILE A 97 7.03 3.21 -7.46
C ILE A 97 8.54 3.03 -7.28
N PHE A 98 9.31 3.19 -8.38
CA PHE A 98 10.78 3.11 -8.41
C PHE A 98 11.48 4.06 -7.41
N CYS A 99 10.98 5.28 -7.19
CA CYS A 99 11.60 6.20 -6.22
C CYS A 99 11.04 6.01 -4.79
N LEU A 100 9.84 5.48 -4.63
CA LEU A 100 9.20 5.26 -3.32
C LEU A 100 10.03 4.37 -2.41
N ALA A 101 10.52 3.25 -2.94
CA ALA A 101 11.41 2.34 -2.22
C ALA A 101 12.79 2.96 -1.90
N LYS A 102 13.20 3.99 -2.65
CA LYS A 102 14.49 4.69 -2.50
C LYS A 102 14.42 5.84 -1.49
N GLN A 103 13.27 6.49 -1.37
CA GLN A 103 13.10 7.74 -0.60
C GLN A 103 12.57 7.50 0.83
N LEU A 104 11.92 6.36 1.10
CA LEU A 104 11.47 5.93 2.44
C LEU A 104 12.53 5.12 3.22
N ARG A 105 13.71 4.88 2.65
CA ARG A 105 14.88 4.24 3.32
C ARG A 105 15.87 5.26 3.90
N LYS A 106 15.40 6.44 4.29
CA LYS A 106 16.20 7.36 5.11
C LYS A 106 15.97 7.06 6.59
#